data_AF-A0A962QNL2-F1
#
_entry.id   AF-A0A962QNL2-F1
#
_cell.length_a   1.000
_cell.length_b   1.000
_cell.length_c   1.000
_cell.angle_alpha   90.00
_cell.angle_beta   90.00
_cell.angle_gamma   90.00
#
_symmetry.space_group_name_H-M   'P 1'
#
loop_
_entity.id
_entity.type
_entity.pdbx_description
1 polymer ?
#
loop_
_entity_poly.entity_id
_entity_poly.type
_entity_poly.pdbx_seq_one_letter_code
_entity_poly.pdbx_strand_id
1 'polypeptide(L)'
;FQAGVIFATGLVLYDLVFGEDCARLVVPAPWLPRLASLGVLLYGGVGIVSLLSGRPFLDYSALSHDPVHGQHMGVLLVELGVGITVFSIILAIYYALSGRKVRV
;
A
#
# COMPACT_ATOMS: atom_id res chain seq x y z
N PHE A 1 -1.49 2.68 -7.74
CA PHE A 1 -2.82 2.93 -7.13
C PHE A 1 -3.82 1.82 -7.42
N GLN A 2 -4.12 1.56 -8.70
CA GLN A 2 -5.14 0.59 -9.12
C GLN A 2 -4.89 -0.82 -8.58
N ALA A 3 -3.63 -1.29 -8.61
CA ALA A 3 -3.26 -2.61 -8.08
C ALA A 3 -3.73 -2.80 -6.64
N GLY A 4 -3.46 -1.84 -5.75
CA GLY A 4 -3.88 -1.91 -4.34
C GLY A 4 -5.40 -2.00 -4.16
N VAL A 5 -6.16 -1.26 -4.97
CA VAL A 5 -7.63 -1.33 -4.98
C VAL A 5 -8.11 -2.72 -5.42
N ILE A 6 -7.55 -3.27 -6.50
CA ILE A 6 -7.92 -4.58 -7.04
C ILE A 6 -7.67 -5.67 -6.00
N PHE A 7 -6.49 -5.67 -5.37
CA PHE A 7 -6.16 -6.63 -4.31
C PHE A 7 -7.11 -6.51 -3.10
N ALA A 8 -7.41 -5.28 -2.67
CA ALA A 8 -8.28 -5.06 -1.52
C ALA A 8 -9.71 -5.54 -1.83
N THR A 9 -10.25 -5.17 -2.99
CA THR A 9 -11.57 -5.61 -3.43
C THR A 9 -11.65 -7.13 -3.54
N GLY A 10 -10.59 -7.80 -3.98
CA GLY A 10 -10.51 -9.27 -3.98
C GLY A 10 -10.72 -9.87 -2.58
N LEU A 11 -10.08 -9.32 -1.54
CA LEU A 11 -10.28 -9.77 -0.16
C LEU A 11 -11.65 -9.38 0.41
N VAL A 12 -12.18 -8.21 0.04
CA VAL A 12 -13.54 -7.81 0.41
C VAL A 12 -14.55 -8.80 -0.17
N LEU A 13 -14.45 -9.12 -1.45
CA LEU A 13 -15.33 -10.11 -2.10
C LEU A 13 -15.17 -11.50 -1.47
N TYR A 14 -13.94 -11.89 -1.12
CA TYR A 14 -13.68 -13.13 -0.41
C TYR A 14 -14.42 -13.19 0.94
N ASP A 15 -14.36 -12.13 1.75
CA ASP A 15 -15.11 -12.04 3.02
C ASP A 15 -16.63 -12.11 2.78
N LEU A 16 -17.14 -11.39 1.78
CA LEU A 16 -18.57 -11.36 1.46
C LEU A 16 -19.12 -12.70 0.96
N VAL A 17 -18.31 -13.51 0.27
CA VAL A 17 -18.74 -14.80 -0.29
C VAL A 17 -18.63 -15.92 0.73
N PHE A 18 -17.58 -15.94 1.54
CA PHE A 18 -17.27 -17.07 2.43
C PHE A 18 -17.68 -16.85 3.89
N GLY A 19 -18.13 -15.65 4.25
CA GLY A 19 -18.65 -15.31 5.57
C GLY A 19 -17.77 -14.31 6.31
N GLU A 20 -18.41 -13.57 7.23
CA GLU A 20 -17.75 -12.56 8.06
C GLU A 20 -16.52 -13.17 8.77
N ASP A 21 -15.39 -12.47 8.68
CA ASP A 21 -14.08 -12.78 9.29
C ASP A 21 -13.08 -13.58 8.45
N CYS A 22 -13.46 -14.12 7.29
CA CYS A 22 -12.51 -14.81 6.40
C CYS A 22 -11.34 -13.91 5.96
N ALA A 23 -11.59 -12.66 5.61
CA ALA A 23 -10.52 -11.73 5.26
C ALA A 23 -9.63 -11.41 6.47
N ARG A 24 -10.19 -11.34 7.68
CA ARG A 24 -9.43 -11.05 8.91
C ARG A 24 -8.43 -12.15 9.27
N LEU A 25 -8.71 -13.39 8.84
CA LEU A 25 -7.77 -14.51 8.95
C LEU A 25 -6.57 -14.36 8.01
N VAL A 26 -6.79 -13.80 6.82
CA VAL A 26 -5.72 -13.56 5.82
C VAL A 26 -4.87 -12.35 6.22
N VAL A 27 -5.52 -11.23 6.57
CA VAL A 27 -4.85 -10.00 6.99
C VAL A 27 -5.46 -9.50 8.29
N PRO A 28 -4.82 -9.75 9.45
CA PRO A 28 -5.39 -9.33 10.73
C PRO A 28 -5.43 -7.79 10.84
N ALA A 29 -6.51 -7.25 11.43
CA ALA A 29 -6.73 -5.81 11.54
C ALA A 29 -5.54 -4.98 12.11
N PRO A 30 -4.77 -5.46 13.11
CA PRO A 30 -3.60 -4.72 13.60
C PRO A 30 -2.48 -4.54 12.58
N TRP A 31 -2.39 -5.40 11.55
CA TRP A 31 -1.36 -5.29 10.51
C TRP A 31 -1.64 -4.16 9.52
N LEU A 32 -2.91 -3.80 9.30
CA LEU A 32 -3.29 -2.78 8.32
C LEU A 32 -2.63 -1.42 8.54
N PRO A 33 -2.63 -0.81 9.75
CA PRO A 33 -1.92 0.46 9.96
C PRO A 33 -0.40 0.31 9.80
N ARG A 34 0.17 -0.86 10.12
CA ARG A 34 1.60 -1.12 9.94
C ARG A 34 1.96 -1.17 8.46
N LEU A 35 1.22 -1.92 7.66
CA LEU A 35 1.39 -1.99 6.21
C LEU A 35 1.18 -0.63 5.55
N ALA A 36 0.17 0.13 5.97
CA ALA A 36 -0.05 1.49 5.50
C ALA A 36 1.17 2.39 5.79
N SER A 37 1.70 2.36 7.02
CA SER A 37 2.89 3.13 7.37
C SER A 37 4.14 2.68 6.60
N LEU A 38 4.31 1.37 6.37
CA LEU A 38 5.42 0.84 5.58
C LEU A 38 5.37 1.32 4.12
N GLY A 39 4.18 1.37 3.51
CA GLY A 39 4.01 1.89 2.16
C GLY A 39 4.36 3.38 2.05
N VAL A 40 3.95 4.18 3.04
CA VAL A 40 4.31 5.61 3.12
C VAL A 40 5.81 5.80 3.35
N LEU A 41 6.42 4.99 4.24
CA LEU A 41 7.86 5.03 4.48
C LEU A 41 8.67 4.65 3.24
N LEU A 42 8.18 3.70 2.44
CA LEU A 42 8.81 3.33 1.18
C LEU A 42 8.76 4.51 0.19
N TYR A 43 7.58 5.10 -0.02
CA TYR A 43 7.42 6.29 -0.87
C TYR A 43 8.34 7.45 -0.43
N GLY A 44 8.28 7.79 0.86
CA GLY A 44 9.11 8.86 1.43
C GLY A 44 10.59 8.53 1.37
N GLY A 45 10.97 7.29 1.65
CA GLY A 45 12.35 6.80 1.61
C GLY A 45 12.98 6.93 0.23
N VAL A 46 12.25 6.56 -0.83
CA VAL A 46 12.71 6.75 -2.22
C VAL A 46 13.02 8.22 -2.48
N GLY A 47 12.13 9.13 -2.08
CA GLY A 47 12.35 10.56 -2.28
C GLY A 47 13.47 11.14 -1.41
N ILE A 48 13.66 10.64 -0.18
CA ILE A 48 14.79 11.02 0.68
C ILE A 48 16.12 10.59 0.04
N VAL A 49 16.20 9.39 -0.55
CA VAL A 49 17.40 8.94 -1.27
C VAL A 49 17.73 9.87 -2.44
N SER A 50 16.72 10.32 -3.20
CA SER A 50 16.92 11.33 -4.26
C SER A 50 17.48 12.65 -3.71
N LEU A 51 16.92 13.14 -2.59
CA LEU A 51 17.38 14.38 -1.93
C LEU A 51 18.82 14.28 -1.41
N LEU A 52 19.17 13.15 -0.76
CA LEU A 52 20.54 12.91 -0.28
C LEU A 52 21.56 12.83 -1.42
N SER A 53 21.10 12.48 -2.63
CA SER A 53 21.91 12.46 -3.85
C SER A 53 22.00 13.85 -4.53
N GLY A 54 21.51 14.91 -3.88
CA GLY A 54 21.53 16.28 -4.41
C GLY A 54 20.52 16.54 -5.53
N ARG A 55 19.54 15.65 -5.73
CA ARG A 55 18.50 15.76 -6.76
C ARG A 55 17.16 16.15 -6.15
N PRO A 56 16.20 16.66 -6.94
CA PRO A 56 14.85 16.93 -6.46
C PRO A 56 14.20 15.68 -5.86
N PHE A 57 13.26 15.88 -4.93
CA PHE A 57 12.47 14.80 -4.34
C PHE A 57 11.80 13.96 -5.44
N LEU A 58 11.96 12.63 -5.36
CA LEU A 58 11.49 11.64 -6.36
C LEU A 58 12.12 11.77 -7.75
N ASP A 59 13.28 12.41 -7.87
CA ASP A 59 14.12 12.21 -9.04
C ASP A 59 14.76 10.81 -8.98
N TYR A 60 14.11 9.86 -9.66
CA TYR A 60 14.50 8.45 -9.68
C TYR A 60 15.80 8.19 -10.43
N SER A 61 16.28 9.15 -11.22
CA SER A 61 17.60 9.04 -11.85
C SER A 61 18.68 8.82 -10.80
N ALA A 62 18.45 9.24 -9.53
CA ALA A 62 19.37 9.09 -8.40
C ALA A 62 19.57 7.64 -7.95
N LEU A 63 18.66 6.74 -8.32
CA LEU A 63 18.61 5.38 -7.80
C LEU A 63 19.57 4.41 -8.52
N SER A 64 20.16 4.81 -9.64
CA SER A 64 21.06 3.99 -10.44
C SER A 64 22.10 4.85 -11.16
N HIS A 65 23.21 4.23 -11.57
CA HIS A 65 24.19 4.86 -12.46
C HIS A 65 23.66 5.05 -13.88
N ASP A 66 22.80 4.14 -14.33
CA ASP A 66 22.02 4.31 -15.56
C ASP A 66 20.68 5.00 -15.21
N PRO A 67 20.45 6.24 -15.67
CA PRO A 67 19.22 6.98 -15.39
C PRO A 67 17.96 6.23 -15.80
N VAL A 68 17.96 5.48 -16.91
CA VAL A 68 16.78 4.75 -17.39
C VAL A 68 16.41 3.65 -16.39
N HIS A 69 17.41 2.92 -15.91
CA HIS A 69 17.20 1.88 -14.90
C HIS A 69 16.74 2.47 -13.56
N GLY A 70 17.28 3.63 -13.18
CA GLY A 70 16.86 4.37 -11.99
C GLY A 70 15.38 4.76 -12.05
N GLN A 71 14.93 5.28 -13.20
CA GLN A 71 13.52 5.64 -13.43
C GLN A 71 12.59 4.44 -13.30
N HIS A 72 12.92 3.31 -13.93
CA HIS A 72 12.11 2.09 -13.83
C HIS A 72 12.01 1.59 -12.38
N MET A 73 13.14 1.56 -11.66
CA MET A 73 13.19 1.16 -10.27
C MET A 73 12.36 2.10 -9.37
N GLY A 74 12.52 3.41 -9.56
CA GLY A 74 11.83 4.41 -8.75
C GLY A 74 10.32 4.38 -8.93
N VAL A 75 9.85 4.28 -10.18
CA VAL A 75 8.41 4.13 -10.47
C VAL A 75 7.86 2.86 -9.83
N LEU A 76 8.56 1.72 -9.96
CA LEU A 76 8.13 0.45 -9.38
C LEU A 76 8.06 0.51 -7.84
N LEU A 77 9.08 1.07 -7.20
CA LEU A 77 9.12 1.23 -5.74
C LEU A 77 7.97 2.13 -5.27
N VAL A 78 7.80 3.30 -5.89
CA VAL A 78 6.71 4.22 -5.54
C VAL A 78 5.34 3.59 -5.75
N GLU A 79 5.14 2.90 -6.88
CA GLU A 79 3.89 2.21 -7.15
C GLU A 79 3.61 1.09 -6.14
N LEU A 80 4.63 0.35 -5.72
CA LEU A 80 4.54 -0.66 -4.68
C LEU A 80 4.16 -0.04 -3.33
N GLY A 81 4.86 1.00 -2.89
CA GLY A 81 4.58 1.68 -1.62
C GLY A 81 3.17 2.28 -1.57
N VAL A 82 2.77 2.95 -2.65
CA VAL A 82 1.40 3.46 -2.83
C VAL A 82 0.39 2.31 -2.85
N GLY A 83 0.68 1.22 -3.56
CA GLY A 83 -0.18 0.04 -3.67
C GLY A 83 -0.46 -0.61 -2.32
N ILE A 84 0.59 -0.82 -1.51
CA ILE A 84 0.48 -1.37 -0.14
C ILE A 84 -0.37 -0.44 0.75
N THR A 85 -0.15 0.87 0.65
CA THR A 85 -0.89 1.86 1.44
C THR A 85 -2.38 1.82 1.09
N VAL A 86 -2.71 1.93 -0.20
CA VAL A 86 -4.10 1.90 -0.69
C VAL A 86 -4.79 0.60 -0.31
N PHE A 87 -4.12 -0.54 -0.53
CA PHE A 87 -4.64 -1.86 -0.13
C PHE A 87 -5.01 -1.89 1.35
N SER A 88 -4.09 -1.47 2.21
CA SER A 88 -4.26 -1.53 3.66
C SER A 88 -5.38 -0.61 4.15
N ILE A 89 -5.48 0.60 3.58
CA ILE A 89 -6.50 1.59 3.96
C ILE A 89 -7.89 1.14 3.54
N ILE A 90 -8.06 0.61 2.32
CA ILE A 90 -9.37 0.12 1.86
C ILE A 90 -9.84 -1.04 2.74
N LEU A 91 -8.94 -1.99 3.04
CA LEU A 91 -9.28 -3.12 3.89
C LEU A 91 -9.58 -2.69 5.35
N ALA A 92 -8.88 -1.66 5.85
CA ALA A 92 -9.14 -1.10 7.18
C ALA A 92 -10.51 -0.43 7.25
N ILE A 93 -10.88 0.35 6.23
CA ILE A 93 -12.21 0.94 6.11
C ILE A 93 -13.25 -0.16 6.07
N TYR A 94 -13.05 -1.19 5.24
CA TYR A 94 -13.96 -2.33 5.16
C TYR A 94 -14.17 -3.00 6.52
N TYR A 95 -13.10 -3.34 7.24
CA TYR A 95 -13.21 -3.97 8.57
C TYR A 95 -13.90 -3.09 9.61
N ALA A 96 -13.71 -1.78 9.54
CA ALA A 96 -14.36 -0.82 10.42
C ALA A 96 -15.86 -0.71 10.14
N LEU A 97 -16.29 -0.94 8.90
CA LEU A 97 -17.69 -0.93 8.49
C LEU A 97 -18.37 -2.27 8.72
N SER A 98 -17.74 -3.39 8.35
CA SER A 98 -18.30 -4.73 8.50
C SER A 98 -18.40 -5.19 9.96
N GLY A 99 -17.48 -4.74 10.83
CA GLY A 99 -17.49 -5.09 12.26
C GLY A 99 -18.54 -4.34 13.10
N ARG A 100 -19.27 -3.37 12.53
CA ARG A 100 -20.31 -2.63 13.25
C ARG A 100 -21.61 -3.45 13.27
N LYS A 101 -21.83 -4.21 14.33
CA LYS A 101 -23.16 -4.79 14.60
C LYS A 101 -24.13 -3.64 14.90
N VAL A 102 -25.16 -3.48 14.05
CA VAL A 102 -26.28 -2.58 14.34
C VAL A 102 -26.91 -3.07 15.64
N ARG A 103 -26.84 -2.25 16.69
CA ARG A 103 -27.52 -2.51 17.95
C ARG A 103 -28.98 -2.13 17.74
N VAL A 104 -29.79 -3.11 17.33
CA VAL A 104 -31.26 -2.99 17.24
C VAL A 104 -31.86 -3.25 18.62
#